data_AF-A0A0K6GRC9-F1
#
_entry.id   AF-A0A0K6GRC9-F1
#
_cell.length_a   1.000
_cell.length_b   1.000
_cell.length_c   1.000
_cell.angle_alpha   90.00
_cell.angle_beta   90.00
_cell.angle_gamma   90.00
#
_symmetry.space_group_name_H-M   'P 1'
#
loop_
_entity.id
_entity.type
_entity.pdbx_description
1 polymer ?
#
loop_
_entity_poly.entity_id
_entity_poly.type
_entity_poly.pdbx_seq_one_letter_code
_entity_poly.pdbx_strand_id
1 'polypeptide(L)'
;MFGELEVKRNYYFDREKQGYVCLLDAFLQFDGAHGVSPLLEETAIHLAVTGSSYRQAAQSLEKLVGYACMSHETIRQLIVEAEVVGHRKMEKKGRVFFIEADGLYVKRQRSRMKGKKEKIVTIHQGWEKKRQTGFFGEPTLLCSSNE
;
A
#
# COMPACT_ATOMS: atom_id res chain seq x y z
N MET A 1 7.08 -18.93 9.46
CA MET A 1 8.18 -17.95 9.33
C MET A 1 9.13 -18.14 10.50
N PHE A 2 10.43 -17.85 10.35
CA PHE A 2 11.48 -18.40 11.24
C PHE A 2 11.87 -17.56 12.46
N GLY A 3 11.10 -16.54 12.86
CA GLY A 3 11.46 -15.73 14.03
C GLY A 3 12.58 -14.75 13.76
N GLU A 4 13.17 -14.21 14.83
CA GLU A 4 14.37 -13.38 14.75
C GLU A 4 15.58 -14.24 14.34
N LEU A 5 16.32 -13.78 13.34
CA LEU A 5 17.48 -14.48 12.80
C LEU A 5 18.70 -13.56 12.85
N GLU A 6 19.74 -13.98 13.55
CA GLU A 6 21.03 -13.32 13.50
C GLU A 6 21.83 -13.81 12.30
N VAL A 7 22.20 -12.89 11.40
CA VAL A 7 22.99 -13.19 10.20
C VAL A 7 24.34 -12.50 10.30
N LYS A 8 25.42 -13.28 10.31
CA LYS A 8 26.78 -12.76 10.20
C LYS A 8 27.12 -12.49 8.74
N ARG A 9 27.22 -11.20 8.37
CA ARG A 9 27.62 -10.79 7.02
C ARG A 9 29.14 -10.60 6.94
N ASN A 10 29.76 -11.16 5.91
CA ASN A 10 31.18 -10.97 5.62
C ASN A 10 31.33 -9.93 4.51
N TYR A 11 32.05 -8.85 4.80
CA TYR A 11 32.33 -7.78 3.85
C TYR A 11 33.73 -7.92 3.29
N TYR A 12 33.86 -7.73 1.98
CA TYR A 12 35.11 -7.76 1.25
C TYR A 12 35.36 -6.41 0.59
N PHE A 13 36.61 -5.98 0.57
CA PHE A 13 36.98 -4.73 -0.10
C PHE A 13 37.17 -4.97 -1.59
N ASP A 14 36.33 -4.33 -2.41
CA ASP A 14 36.45 -4.32 -3.86
C ASP A 14 37.51 -3.29 -4.27
N ARG A 15 38.56 -3.77 -4.95
CA ARG A 15 39.70 -2.95 -5.37
C ARG A 15 39.40 -2.11 -6.62
N GLU A 16 38.43 -2.52 -7.43
CA GLU A 16 38.06 -1.82 -8.65
C GLU A 16 37.08 -0.69 -8.33
N LYS A 17 36.04 -1.01 -7.54
CA LYS A 17 34.99 -0.05 -7.16
C LYS A 17 35.31 0.77 -5.92
N GLN A 18 36.42 0.47 -5.23
CA GLN A 18 36.88 1.16 -4.01
C GLN A 18 35.78 1.23 -2.93
N GLY A 19 35.19 0.07 -2.60
CA GLY A 19 34.10 -0.02 -1.62
C GLY A 19 33.98 -1.40 -0.99
N TYR A 20 33.32 -1.49 0.17
CA TYR A 20 33.01 -2.78 0.80
C TYR A 20 31.75 -3.39 0.21
N VAL A 21 31.82 -4.65 -0.19
CA VAL A 21 30.71 -5.40 -0.75
C VAL A 21 30.49 -6.69 0.05
N CYS A 22 29.24 -6.95 0.42
CA CYS A 22 28.81 -8.27 0.87
C CYS A 22 28.47 -9.11 -0.37
N LEU A 23 29.29 -10.12 -0.68
CA LEU A 23 29.14 -10.91 -1.91
C LEU A 23 27.80 -11.64 -1.97
N LEU A 24 27.29 -12.08 -0.81
CA LEU A 24 26.01 -12.76 -0.72
C LEU A 24 24.84 -11.81 -1.02
N ASP A 25 24.86 -10.60 -0.45
CA ASP A 25 23.83 -9.59 -0.70
C ASP A 25 23.83 -9.18 -2.18
N ALA A 26 25.02 -8.99 -2.78
CA ALA A 26 25.16 -8.68 -4.20
C ALA A 26 24.64 -9.80 -5.11
N PHE A 27 24.90 -11.06 -4.76
CA PHE A 27 24.40 -12.22 -5.51
C PHE A 27 22.88 -12.35 -5.42
N LEU A 28 22.32 -12.12 -4.22
CA LEU A 28 20.89 -12.18 -3.97
C LEU A 28 20.13 -10.94 -4.44
N GLN A 29 20.85 -9.91 -4.92
CA GLN A 29 20.27 -8.58 -5.20
C GLN A 29 19.50 -8.04 -3.99
N PHE A 30 20.08 -8.27 -2.81
CA PHE A 30 19.50 -7.89 -1.54
C PHE A 30 20.05 -6.54 -1.11
N ASP A 31 19.19 -5.53 -1.09
CA ASP A 31 19.59 -4.14 -0.84
C ASP A 31 19.88 -3.85 0.65
N GLY A 32 19.82 -4.86 1.51
CA GLY A 32 20.32 -4.81 2.89
C GLY A 32 19.50 -3.94 3.85
N ALA A 33 18.48 -3.24 3.38
CA ALA A 33 17.84 -2.14 4.10
C ALA A 33 16.72 -2.56 5.06
N HIS A 34 16.05 -3.68 4.82
CA HIS A 34 14.87 -4.04 5.59
C HIS A 34 15.13 -5.32 6.38
N GLY A 35 15.23 -5.18 7.71
CA GLY A 35 15.27 -6.30 8.66
C GLY A 35 13.95 -7.10 8.72
N VAL A 36 13.06 -6.86 7.76
CA VAL A 36 11.75 -7.47 7.60
C VAL A 36 11.71 -8.11 6.22
N SER A 37 11.16 -9.31 6.13
CA SER A 37 10.97 -10.00 4.85
C SER A 37 10.03 -9.18 3.95
N PRO A 38 10.31 -9.02 2.64
CA PRO A 38 9.39 -8.33 1.72
C PRO A 38 7.96 -8.90 1.76
N LEU A 39 7.82 -10.22 1.93
CA LEU A 39 6.51 -10.86 2.08
C LEU A 39 5.77 -10.40 3.35
N LEU A 40 6.49 -10.15 4.45
CA LEU A 40 5.91 -9.58 5.66
C LEU A 40 5.42 -8.15 5.44
N GLU A 41 6.17 -7.35 4.68
CA GLU A 41 5.78 -5.98 4.36
C GLU A 41 4.52 -5.95 3.51
N GLU A 42 4.47 -6.76 2.44
CA GLU A 42 3.28 -6.88 1.57
C GLU A 42 2.04 -7.34 2.35
N THR A 43 2.19 -8.37 3.20
CA THR A 43 1.08 -8.87 4.01
C THR A 43 0.63 -7.86 5.06
N ALA A 44 1.56 -7.10 5.64
CA ALA A 44 1.24 -6.01 6.58
C ALA A 44 0.46 -4.89 5.91
N ILE A 45 0.89 -4.45 4.72
CA ILE A 45 0.19 -3.46 3.90
C ILE A 45 -1.21 -3.96 3.56
N HIS A 46 -1.33 -5.20 3.08
CA HIS A 46 -2.63 -5.79 2.76
C HIS A 46 -3.56 -5.79 3.97
N LEU A 47 -3.12 -6.31 5.12
CA LEU A 47 -3.91 -6.35 6.35
C LEU A 47 -4.32 -4.96 6.84
N ALA A 48 -3.48 -3.96 6.65
CA ALA A 48 -3.78 -2.59 7.05
C ALA A 48 -4.78 -1.90 6.12
N VAL A 49 -4.73 -2.18 4.82
CA VAL A 49 -5.65 -1.63 3.82
C VAL A 49 -7.03 -2.30 3.90
N THR A 50 -7.06 -3.62 4.11
CA THR A 50 -8.33 -4.37 4.22
C THR A 50 -8.93 -4.35 5.62
N GLY A 51 -8.09 -4.13 6.64
CA GLY A 51 -8.48 -4.15 8.05
C GLY A 51 -9.01 -2.81 8.54
N SER A 52 -9.40 -2.78 9.82
CA SER A 52 -9.98 -1.55 10.43
C SER A 52 -8.94 -0.59 11.00
N SER A 53 -7.74 -1.06 11.35
CA SER A 53 -6.66 -0.22 11.92
C SER A 53 -5.29 -0.89 11.86
N TYR A 54 -4.22 -0.07 11.91
CA TYR A 54 -2.83 -0.56 11.97
C TYR A 54 -2.54 -1.44 13.19
N ARG A 55 -3.23 -1.19 14.32
CA ARG A 55 -3.10 -2.02 15.52
C ARG A 55 -3.67 -3.42 15.30
N GLN A 56 -4.84 -3.53 14.67
CA GLN A 56 -5.42 -4.83 14.33
C GLN A 56 -4.59 -5.55 13.27
N ALA A 57 -4.01 -4.83 12.30
CA ALA A 57 -3.09 -5.40 11.33
C ALA A 57 -1.87 -6.03 12.03
N ALA A 58 -1.21 -5.30 12.93
CA ALA A 58 -0.10 -5.82 13.72
C ALA A 58 -0.48 -7.06 14.54
N GLN A 59 -1.61 -7.02 15.26
CA GLN A 59 -2.10 -8.16 16.03
C GLN A 59 -2.44 -9.37 15.16
N SER A 60 -2.99 -9.15 13.97
CA SER A 60 -3.33 -10.23 13.04
C SER A 60 -2.06 -10.86 12.47
N LEU A 61 -1.08 -10.02 12.13
CA LEU A 61 0.21 -10.47 11.64
C LEU A 61 0.97 -11.26 12.72
N GLU A 62 0.96 -10.79 13.97
CA GLU A 62 1.51 -11.51 15.11
C GLU A 62 0.87 -12.90 15.29
N LYS A 63 -0.46 -13.00 15.18
CA LYS A 63 -1.16 -14.30 15.26
C LYS A 63 -0.82 -15.25 14.12
N LEU A 64 -0.64 -14.73 12.90
CA LEU A 64 -0.28 -15.55 11.73
C LEU A 64 1.15 -16.08 11.81
N VAL A 65 2.05 -15.26 12.35
CA VAL A 65 3.49 -15.51 12.30
C VAL A 65 4.01 -16.14 13.59
N GLY A 66 3.28 -15.99 14.70
CA GLY A 66 3.59 -16.55 16.01
C GLY A 66 4.48 -15.68 16.90
N TYR A 67 4.84 -14.47 16.43
CA TYR A 67 5.64 -13.49 17.17
C TYR A 67 5.36 -12.07 16.66
N ALA A 68 5.64 -11.07 17.51
CA ALA A 68 5.46 -9.67 17.19
C ALA A 68 6.54 -9.18 16.21
N CYS A 69 6.35 -9.45 14.91
CA CYS A 69 7.33 -9.11 13.87
C CYS A 69 7.45 -7.61 13.57
N MET A 70 6.38 -6.82 13.75
CA MET A 70 6.42 -5.38 13.53
C MET A 70 5.35 -4.64 14.34
N SER A 71 5.65 -3.38 14.67
CA SER A 71 4.72 -2.53 15.40
C SER A 71 3.69 -1.88 14.48
N HIS A 72 2.55 -1.45 15.04
CA HIS A 72 1.55 -0.67 14.30
C HIS A 72 2.09 0.64 13.69
N GLU A 73 3.11 1.26 14.29
CA GLU A 73 3.72 2.47 13.72
C GLU A 73 4.65 2.12 12.55
N THR A 74 5.33 0.96 12.61
CA THR A 74 6.11 0.43 11.48
C THR A 74 5.20 0.16 10.28
N ILE A 75 4.05 -0.47 10.50
CA ILE A 75 3.03 -0.69 9.46
C ILE A 75 2.56 0.63 8.85
N ARG A 76 2.35 1.65 9.69
CA ARG A 76 1.95 2.98 9.21
C ARG A 76 3.04 3.60 8.34
N GLN A 77 4.31 3.49 8.72
CA GLN A 77 5.44 4.01 7.93
C GLN A 77 5.51 3.33 6.57
N LEU A 78 5.39 2.00 6.52
CA LEU A 78 5.35 1.22 5.26
C LEU A 78 4.28 1.75 4.30
N ILE A 79 3.09 2.08 4.80
CA ILE A 79 1.98 2.59 3.96
C ILE A 79 2.21 4.03 3.52
N VAL A 80 2.87 4.85 4.34
CA VAL A 80 3.20 6.24 3.99
C VAL A 80 4.30 6.29 2.93
N GLU A 81 5.26 5.37 3.01
CA GLU A 81 6.37 5.23 2.06
C GLU A 81 5.96 4.51 0.77
N ALA A 82 4.93 3.65 0.83
CA ALA A 82 4.42 2.97 -0.34
C ALA A 82 3.96 3.97 -1.41
N GLU A 83 4.51 3.85 -2.61
CA GLU A 83 4.06 4.63 -3.76
C GLU A 83 2.62 4.26 -4.12
N VAL A 84 1.70 5.18 -3.89
CA VAL A 84 0.33 5.04 -4.38
C VAL A 84 0.37 5.33 -5.87
N VAL A 85 0.10 4.31 -6.68
CA VAL A 85 -0.18 4.51 -8.11
C VAL A 85 -1.33 5.51 -8.20
N GLY A 86 -1.00 6.72 -8.65
CA GLY A 86 -1.96 7.82 -8.71
C GLY A 86 -3.22 7.41 -9.48
N HIS A 87 -4.37 7.95 -9.08
CA HIS A 87 -5.63 7.69 -9.76
C HIS A 87 -5.45 7.86 -11.28
N ARG A 88 -5.55 6.76 -12.02
CA ARG A 88 -5.47 6.79 -13.47
C ARG A 88 -6.60 7.69 -13.96
N LYS A 89 -6.26 8.79 -14.65
CA LYS A 89 -7.27 9.61 -15.35
C LYS A 89 -8.01 8.69 -16.32
N MET A 90 -9.23 8.33 -15.96
CA MET A 90 -10.06 7.52 -16.84
C MET A 90 -10.52 8.39 -18.00
N GLU A 91 -10.24 7.94 -19.21
CA GLU A 91 -10.80 8.53 -20.41
C GLU A 91 -12.32 8.30 -20.40
N LYS A 92 -13.10 9.36 -20.67
CA LYS A 92 -14.55 9.26 -20.81
C LYS A 92 -14.84 8.50 -22.11
N LYS A 93 -15.24 7.23 -22.02
CA LYS A 93 -15.38 6.35 -23.20
C LYS A 93 -16.80 6.32 -23.78
N GLY A 94 -17.80 6.89 -23.10
CA GLY A 94 -19.18 6.82 -23.58
C GLY A 94 -20.13 7.86 -23.00
N ARG A 95 -21.41 7.73 -23.38
CA ARG A 95 -22.51 8.53 -22.85
C ARG A 95 -22.67 8.23 -21.35
N VAL A 96 -22.65 9.27 -20.53
CA VAL A 96 -22.95 9.19 -19.10
C VAL A 96 -24.45 9.03 -18.95
N PHE A 97 -24.89 7.99 -18.24
CA PHE A 97 -26.31 7.75 -17.97
C PHE A 97 -26.72 8.39 -16.65
N PHE A 98 -25.96 8.10 -15.59
CA PHE A 98 -26.21 8.61 -14.24
C PHE A 98 -24.89 9.00 -13.57
N ILE A 99 -24.97 10.01 -12.72
CA ILE A 99 -23.87 10.42 -11.85
C ILE A 99 -24.41 10.28 -10.43
N GLU A 100 -23.77 9.44 -9.64
CA GLU A 100 -24.00 9.38 -8.20
C GLU A 100 -22.93 10.24 -7.53
N ALA A 101 -23.33 11.07 -6.58
CA ALA A 101 -22.42 11.90 -5.80
C ALA A 101 -22.76 11.74 -4.32
N ASP A 102 -21.80 11.24 -3.55
CA ASP A 102 -21.86 11.11 -2.10
C ASP A 102 -20.75 11.93 -1.43
N GLY A 103 -20.85 12.16 -0.12
CA GLY A 103 -19.86 12.88 0.66
C GLY A 103 -19.54 12.20 1.99
N LEU A 104 -18.32 11.71 2.12
CA LEU A 104 -17.78 11.14 3.35
C LEU A 104 -17.17 12.23 4.23
N TYR A 105 -17.74 12.49 5.41
CA TYR A 105 -17.15 13.42 6.37
C TYR A 105 -16.23 12.69 7.35
N VAL A 106 -14.93 13.00 7.29
CA VAL A 106 -13.92 12.42 8.18
C VAL A 106 -13.40 13.49 9.13
N LYS A 107 -13.55 13.26 10.44
CA LYS A 107 -12.97 14.14 11.47
C LYS A 107 -11.46 13.96 11.52
N ARG A 108 -10.72 15.06 11.64
CA ARG A 108 -9.26 15.02 11.82
C ARG A 108 -8.93 15.36 13.27
N GLN A 109 -8.13 14.52 13.91
CA GLN A 109 -7.59 14.81 15.24
C GLN A 109 -6.31 15.66 15.10
N ARG A 110 -6.07 16.55 16.07
CA ARG A 110 -4.81 17.35 16.17
C ARG A 110 -4.49 18.21 14.94
N SER A 111 -5.52 18.64 14.20
CA SER A 111 -5.41 19.56 13.07
C SER A 111 -6.24 20.81 13.35
N ARG A 112 -5.80 21.97 12.84
CA ARG A 112 -6.57 23.23 12.95
C ARG A 112 -7.92 23.15 12.23
N MET A 113 -8.02 22.29 11.19
CA MET A 113 -9.28 21.87 10.58
C MET A 113 -9.93 20.73 11.36
N LYS A 114 -11.21 20.89 11.74
CA LYS A 114 -11.98 19.92 12.53
C LYS A 114 -12.32 18.62 11.77
N GLY A 115 -12.31 18.67 10.44
CA GLY A 115 -12.62 17.53 9.58
C GLY A 115 -12.55 17.91 8.12
N LYS A 116 -12.58 16.90 7.24
CA LYS A 116 -12.60 17.04 5.79
C LYS A 116 -13.79 16.28 5.24
N LYS A 117 -14.52 16.88 4.29
CA LYS A 117 -15.54 16.18 3.52
C LYS A 117 -14.91 15.72 2.21
N GLU A 118 -14.74 14.42 2.03
CA GLU A 118 -14.33 13.84 0.77
C GLU A 118 -15.58 13.60 -0.08
N LYS A 119 -15.61 14.15 -1.29
CA LYS A 119 -16.73 13.94 -2.22
C LYS A 119 -16.37 12.76 -3.13
N ILE A 120 -17.25 11.76 -3.14
CA ILE A 120 -17.10 10.56 -3.96
C ILE A 120 -18.10 10.70 -5.11
N VAL A 121 -17.64 10.57 -6.34
CA VAL A 121 -18.50 10.65 -7.51
C VAL A 121 -18.35 9.39 -8.35
N THR A 122 -19.45 8.67 -8.55
CA THR A 122 -19.49 7.50 -9.42
C THR A 122 -20.16 7.89 -10.73
N ILE A 123 -19.48 7.69 -11.85
CA ILE A 123 -20.02 8.02 -13.18
C ILE A 123 -20.41 6.72 -13.88
N HIS A 124 -21.73 6.47 -13.99
CA HIS A 124 -22.22 5.29 -14.69
C HIS A 124 -22.23 5.55 -16.20
N GLN A 125 -21.19 5.07 -16.88
CA GLN A 125 -21.11 4.97 -18.33
C GLN A 125 -21.59 3.56 -18.69
N GLY A 126 -22.57 3.45 -19.58
CA GLY A 126 -23.28 2.19 -19.84
C GLY A 126 -22.39 1.09 -20.43
N TRP A 127 -22.98 -0.08 -20.61
CA TRP A 127 -22.28 -1.29 -21.05
C TRP A 127 -21.71 -1.16 -22.47
N GLU A 128 -20.41 -1.44 -22.64
CA GLU A 128 -19.90 -1.91 -23.92
C GLU A 128 -20.24 -3.39 -24.06
N LYS A 129 -20.96 -3.76 -25.13
CA LYS A 129 -21.28 -5.16 -25.44
C LYS A 129 -20.01 -5.86 -25.92
N LYS A 130 -19.14 -6.27 -24.99
CA LYS A 130 -18.00 -7.13 -25.33
C LYS A 130 -18.54 -8.53 -25.65
N ARG A 131 -18.36 -8.97 -26.90
CA ARG A 131 -18.50 -10.38 -27.24
C ARG A 131 -17.41 -11.12 -26.46
N GLN A 132 -17.85 -11.89 -25.46
CA GLN A 132 -17.09 -12.81 -24.60
C GLN A 132 -16.40 -12.20 -23.36
N THR A 133 -16.80 -12.81 -22.23
CA THR A 133 -16.21 -12.87 -20.89
C THR A 133 -16.25 -11.58 -20.05
N GLY A 134 -17.14 -11.61 -19.05
CA GLY A 134 -17.48 -10.50 -18.18
C GLY A 134 -16.33 -10.04 -17.28
N PHE A 135 -16.14 -8.73 -17.28
CA PHE A 135 -15.46 -8.00 -16.21
C PHE A 135 -16.32 -6.80 -15.85
N PHE A 136 -16.73 -6.75 -14.59
CA PHE A 136 -17.37 -5.59 -13.97
C PHE A 136 -16.31 -4.50 -13.81
N GLY A 137 -16.46 -3.39 -14.55
CA GLY A 137 -15.69 -2.18 -14.30
C GLY A 137 -16.64 -1.11 -13.83
N GLU A 138 -16.79 -0.95 -12.51
CA GLU A 138 -17.35 0.27 -11.93
C GLU A 138 -16.24 1.34 -11.94
N PRO A 139 -16.41 2.48 -12.63
CA PRO A 139 -15.46 3.56 -12.55
C PRO A 139 -15.83 4.48 -11.38
N THR A 140 -15.17 4.29 -10.24
CA THR A 140 -15.25 5.19 -9.09
C THR A 140 -14.26 6.34 -9.29
N LEU A 141 -14.76 7.59 -9.31
CA LEU A 141 -13.91 8.78 -9.30
C LEU A 141 -13.91 9.38 -7.88
N LEU A 142 -12.76 9.31 -7.21
CA LEU A 142 -12.52 10.11 -6.01
C LEU A 142 -12.06 11.51 -6.42
N CYS A 143 -12.96 12.48 -6.30
CA CYS A 143 -12.64 13.89 -6.49
C CYS A 143 -12.34 14.54 -5.14
N SER A 144 -11.07 14.59 -4.76
CA SER A 144 -10.63 15.38 -3.61
C SER A 144 -10.48 16.85 -4.01
N SER A 145 -11.48 17.68 -3.73
CA SER A 145 -11.32 19.14 -3.80
C SER A 145 -10.43 19.59 -2.62
N ASN A 146 -9.29 20.21 -2.91
CA ASN A 146 -8.53 20.96 -1.91
C ASN A 146 -9.14 22.36 -1.85
N GLU A 147 -9.95 22.60 -0.82
CA GLU A 147 -10.28 23.93 -0.30
C GLU A 147 -9.68 24.07 1.09
#